data_AF-A0A249PBB4-F1
#
_entry.id   AF-A0A249PBB4-F1
#
_cell.length_a   1.000
_cell.length_b   1.000
_cell.length_c   1.000
_cell.angle_alpha   90.00
_cell.angle_beta   90.00
_cell.angle_gamma   90.00
#
_symmetry.space_group_name_H-M   'P 1'
#
loop_
_entity.id
_entity.type
_entity.pdbx_description
1 polymer ?
#
loop_
_entity_poly.entity_id
_entity_poly.type
_entity_poly.pdbx_seq_one_letter_code
_entity_poly.pdbx_strand_id
1 'polypeptide(L)'
;MSISGIGGSGKSDTAAAFTNHADAYRTVIWIHGHDLKDMTELSSMLLKRAGAEINVAGLLKDYRGLLVIDDLPPTIALGQATLASRP
;
A
#
# COMPACT_ATOMS: atom_id res chain seq x y z
N MET A 1 10.38 4.46 -2.06
CA MET A 1 10.74 5.34 -0.92
C MET A 1 10.35 4.63 0.36
N SER A 2 11.12 4.78 1.44
CA SER A 2 10.76 4.27 2.77
C SER A 2 10.86 5.38 3.80
N ILE A 3 10.01 5.33 4.83
CA ILE A 3 10.04 6.23 5.99
C ILE A 3 10.35 5.37 7.22
N SER A 4 11.49 5.60 7.86
CA SER A 4 11.96 4.84 9.01
C SER A 4 12.30 5.75 10.19
N GLY A 5 12.16 5.24 11.42
CA GLY A 5 12.34 6.03 12.64
C GLY A 5 11.74 5.32 13.85
N ILE A 6 12.01 5.85 15.04
CA ILE A 6 11.54 5.28 16.31
C ILE A 6 10.01 5.29 16.44
N GLY A 7 9.47 4.43 17.30
CA GLY A 7 8.03 4.46 17.65
C GLY A 7 7.62 5.84 18.15
N GLY A 8 6.46 6.35 17.69
CA GLY A 8 5.96 7.68 18.07
C GLY A 8 6.64 8.87 17.38
N SER A 9 7.55 8.67 16.43
CA SER A 9 8.21 9.78 15.69
C SER A 9 7.34 10.43 14.60
N GLY A 10 6.04 10.12 14.52
CA GLY A 10 5.13 10.70 13.52
C GLY A 10 5.30 10.18 12.08
N LYS A 11 5.79 8.96 11.86
CA LYS A 11 5.96 8.39 10.51
C LYS A 11 4.63 8.25 9.75
N SER A 12 3.64 7.65 10.42
CA SER A 12 2.29 7.48 9.88
C SER A 12 1.62 8.84 9.65
N ASP A 13 1.79 9.79 10.57
CA ASP A 13 1.28 11.16 10.42
C ASP A 13 1.91 11.88 9.22
N THR A 14 3.22 11.70 9.01
CA THR A 14 3.94 12.26 7.85
C THR A 14 3.45 11.63 6.54
N ALA A 15 3.25 10.32 6.51
CA ALA A 15 2.69 9.63 5.35
C ALA A 15 1.25 10.09 5.06
N ALA A 16 0.43 10.28 6.10
CA ALA A 16 -0.94 10.79 5.98
C ALA A 16 -0.99 12.26 5.52
N ALA A 17 -0.05 13.09 5.98
CA ALA A 17 0.09 14.45 5.49
C ALA A 17 0.46 14.46 3.99
N PHE A 18 1.32 13.54 3.56
CA PHE A 18 1.69 13.42 2.15
C PHE A 18 0.53 12.95 1.26
N THR A 19 -0.30 12.02 1.72
CA THR A 19 -1.47 11.53 0.94
C THR A 19 -2.52 12.61 0.71
N ASN A 20 -2.56 13.66 1.55
CA ASN A 20 -3.44 14.81 1.37
C ASN A 20 -3.08 15.70 0.17
N HIS A 21 -1.92 15.52 -0.47
CA HIS A 21 -1.63 16.10 -1.80
C HIS A 21 -2.33 15.31 -2.94
N ALA A 22 -3.61 14.99 -2.71
CA ALA A 22 -4.39 13.98 -3.45
C ALA A 22 -4.58 14.32 -4.94
N ASP A 23 -4.43 15.57 -5.34
CA ASP A 23 -4.58 16.02 -6.73
C ASP A 23 -3.61 15.31 -7.68
N ALA A 24 -2.49 14.80 -7.16
CA ALA A 24 -1.50 14.04 -7.92
C ALA A 24 -1.87 12.56 -8.14
N TYR A 25 -2.80 12.00 -7.36
CA TYR A 25 -3.12 10.58 -7.35
C TYR A 25 -4.63 10.34 -7.43
N ARG A 26 -5.07 9.58 -8.42
CA ARG A 26 -6.48 9.22 -8.59
C ARG A 26 -6.99 8.28 -7.49
N THR A 27 -6.09 7.56 -6.82
CA THR A 27 -6.46 6.65 -5.74
C THR A 27 -5.33 6.55 -4.72
N VAL A 28 -5.68 6.55 -3.44
CA VAL A 28 -4.75 6.24 -2.35
C VAL A 28 -5.20 4.92 -1.72
N ILE A 29 -4.28 3.99 -1.55
CA ILE A 29 -4.49 2.71 -0.88
C ILE A 29 -3.62 2.72 0.36
N TRP A 30 -4.22 2.50 1.53
CA TRP A 30 -3.50 2.36 2.79
C TRP A 30 -3.72 0.97 3.34
N ILE A 31 -2.63 0.23 3.55
CA ILE A 31 -2.64 -1.14 4.07
C ILE A 31 -1.81 -1.18 5.34
N HIS A 32 -2.29 -1.88 6.36
CA HIS A 32 -1.46 -2.20 7.52
C HIS A 32 -0.57 -3.39 7.17
N GLY A 33 0.73 -3.26 7.37
CA GLY A 33 1.71 -4.29 7.03
C GLY A 33 1.50 -5.59 7.80
N HIS A 34 0.85 -5.54 8.96
CA HIS A 34 0.42 -6.72 9.72
C HIS A 34 -0.68 -7.53 9.04
N ASP A 35 -1.38 -6.95 8.05
CA ASP A 35 -2.37 -7.67 7.24
C ASP A 35 -1.70 -8.52 6.14
N LEU A 36 -0.38 -8.38 5.96
CA LEU A 36 0.41 -9.11 4.97
C LEU A 36 1.22 -10.20 5.66
N LYS A 37 1.27 -11.40 5.06
CA LYS A 37 2.27 -12.42 5.43
C LYS A 37 3.57 -12.26 4.68
N ASP A 38 3.48 -11.83 3.43
CA ASP A 38 4.61 -11.50 2.56
C ASP A 38 4.20 -10.47 1.50
N MET A 39 5.18 -9.98 0.73
CA MET A 39 4.95 -8.96 -0.29
C MET A 39 4.21 -9.47 -1.54
N THR A 40 4.10 -10.79 -1.73
CA THR A 40 3.41 -11.37 -2.90
C THR A 40 1.88 -11.32 -2.74
N GLU A 41 1.38 -11.38 -1.50
CA GLU A 41 -0.05 -11.23 -1.18
C GLU A 41 -0.61 -9.87 -1.59
N LEU A 42 0.23 -8.85 -1.71
CA LEU A 42 -0.18 -7.52 -2.16
C LEU A 42 -0.87 -7.57 -3.53
N SER A 43 -0.45 -8.48 -4.43
CA SER A 43 -1.03 -8.61 -5.77
C SER A 43 -2.44 -9.24 -5.79
N SER A 44 -2.74 -10.07 -4.80
CA SER A 44 -4.01 -10.79 -4.64
C SER A 44 -4.94 -10.15 -3.62
N MET A 45 -4.45 -9.20 -2.82
CA MET A 45 -5.25 -8.50 -1.82
C MET A 45 -6.45 -7.79 -2.46
N LEU A 46 -7.64 -8.07 -1.93
CA LEU A 46 -8.90 -7.49 -2.37
C LEU A 46 -9.29 -6.32 -1.49
N LEU A 47 -9.58 -5.19 -2.13
CA LEU A 47 -10.15 -4.01 -1.49
C LEU A 47 -11.64 -3.95 -1.79
N LYS A 48 -12.44 -3.69 -0.75
CA LYS A 48 -13.87 -3.37 -0.93
C LYS A 48 -14.02 -1.90 -1.28
N ARG A 49 -14.50 -1.61 -2.49
CA ARG A 49 -14.78 -0.25 -2.96
C ARG A 49 -16.13 -0.19 -3.65
N ALA A 50 -17.00 0.69 -3.17
CA ALA A 50 -18.34 0.89 -3.73
C ALA A 50 -19.15 -0.42 -3.92
N GLY A 51 -18.99 -1.37 -3.00
CA GLY A 51 -19.68 -2.67 -3.05
C GLY A 51 -19.03 -3.73 -3.95
N ALA A 52 -17.95 -3.40 -4.67
CA ALA A 52 -17.17 -4.36 -5.45
C ALA A 52 -15.84 -4.72 -4.75
N GLU A 53 -15.35 -5.93 -5.01
CA GLU A 53 -14.00 -6.34 -4.63
C GLU A 53 -13.07 -6.13 -5.83
N ILE A 54 -12.02 -5.33 -5.63
CA ILE A 54 -11.00 -5.04 -6.63
C ILE A 54 -9.64 -5.40 -6.04
N ASN A 55 -8.80 -6.09 -6.82
CA ASN A 55 -7.43 -6.35 -6.34
C ASN A 55 -6.55 -5.09 -6.43
N VAL A 56 -5.63 -4.97 -5.47
CA VAL A 56 -4.69 -3.84 -5.40
C VAL A 56 -3.89 -3.69 -6.69
N ALA A 57 -3.40 -4.81 -7.26
CA ALA A 57 -2.62 -4.77 -8.49
C ALA A 57 -3.40 -4.27 -9.71
N GLY A 58 -4.69 -4.59 -9.83
CA GLY A 58 -5.54 -4.06 -10.89
C GLY A 58 -5.79 -2.56 -10.72
N LEU A 59 -6.08 -2.13 -9.49
CA LEU A 59 -6.31 -0.72 -9.20
C LEU A 59 -5.10 0.17 -9.54
N LEU A 60 -3.90 -0.31 -9.23
CA LEU A 60 -2.64 0.40 -9.50
C LEU A 60 -2.20 0.36 -10.98
N LYS A 61 -2.77 -0.54 -11.78
CA LYS A 61 -2.56 -0.57 -13.23
C LYS A 61 -3.44 0.42 -13.97
N ASP A 62 -4.71 0.48 -13.58
CA ASP A 62 -5.70 1.27 -14.30
C ASP A 62 -5.60 2.77 -13.95
N TYR A 63 -5.02 3.10 -12.79
CA TYR A 63 -5.00 4.45 -12.27
C TYR A 63 -3.63 4.83 -11.69
N ARG A 64 -3.27 6.11 -11.84
CA ARG A 64 -2.18 6.70 -11.05
C ARG A 64 -2.57 6.64 -9.58
N GLY A 65 -2.00 5.69 -8.85
CA GLY A 65 -2.29 5.44 -7.45
C GLY A 65 -1.07 5.63 -6.55
N LEU A 66 -1.34 5.96 -5.29
CA LEU A 66 -0.37 5.94 -4.21
C LEU A 66 -0.70 4.76 -3.29
N LEU A 67 0.27 3.88 -3.07
CA LEU A 67 0.17 2.78 -2.12
C LEU A 67 1.03 3.09 -0.88
N VAL A 68 0.40 3.08 0.28
CA VAL A 68 1.05 3.17 1.59
C VAL A 68 0.90 1.82 2.30
N ILE A 69 2.02 1.26 2.72
CA ILE A 69 2.06 0.09 3.61
C ILE A 69 2.63 0.58 4.93
N ASP A 70 1.78 0.68 5.95
CA ASP A 70 2.13 1.23 7.25
C ASP A 70 2.48 0.13 8.24
N ASP A 71 3.46 0.37 9.09
CA ASP A 71 3.93 -0.57 10.11
C ASP A 71 4.27 -1.98 9.58
N LEU A 72 5.11 -2.04 8.52
CA LEU A 72 5.56 -3.30 7.95
C LEU A 72 6.43 -4.09 8.93
N PRO A 73 6.08 -5.35 9.27
CA PRO A 73 6.90 -6.18 10.13
C PRO A 73 8.30 -6.40 9.55
N PRO A 74 9.36 -6.44 10.39
CA PRO A 74 10.73 -6.64 9.93
C PRO A 74 10.97 -8.03 9.30
N THR A 75 10.05 -8.97 9.50
CA THR A 75 10.05 -10.31 8.88
C THR A 75 9.68 -10.27 7.40
N ILE A 76 9.07 -9.18 6.91
CA ILE A 76 8.66 -9.05 5.51
C ILE A 76 9.75 -8.31 4.73
N ALA A 77 10.40 -9.03 3.82
CA ALA A 77 11.44 -8.46 2.97
C ALA A 77 10.83 -7.60 1.84
N LEU A 78 11.19 -6.32 1.78
CA LEU A 78 10.75 -5.38 0.74
C LEU A 78 11.16 -5.78 -0.68
N GLY A 79 12.24 -6.54 -0.83
CA GLY A 79 12.84 -6.91 -2.13
C GLY A 79 12.06 -7.91 -2.98
N GLN A 80 10.86 -8.32 -2.55
CA GLN A 80 10.03 -9.34 -3.22
C GLN A 80 8.67 -8.80 -3.70
N ALA A 81 8.43 -7.49 -3.60
CA ALA A 81 7.17 -6.88 -4.01
C ALA A 81 6.98 -6.97 -5.53
N THR A 82 6.25 -8.01 -5.95
CA THR A 82 5.92 -8.24 -7.36
C THR A 82 4.43 -8.05 -7.54
N LEU A 83 4.02 -6.92 -8.15
CA LEU A 83 2.65 -6.72 -8.62
C LEU A 83 2.47 -7.46 -9.96
N ALA A 84 2.60 -8.80 -9.95
CA ALA A 84 2.42 -9.60 -11.14
C ALA A 84 0.96 -9.58 -11.60
N SER A 85 0.73 -9.35 -12.89
CA SER A 85 -0.54 -9.63 -13.55
C SER A 85 -0.78 -11.13 -13.53
N ARG A 86 -1.96 -11.57 -13.11
CA ARG A 86 -2.52 -12.76 -13.77
C ARG A 86 -2.86 -12.36 -15.21
N PRO A 87 -2.54 -13.21 -16.21
CA PRO A 87 -2.89 -12.98 -17.61
C PRO A 87 -4.42 -12.97 -17.81
#